data_AF-A0AA43IAU6-F1
#
_entry.id   AF-A0AA43IAU6-F1
#
_cell.length_a   1.000
_cell.length_b   1.000
_cell.length_c   1.000
_cell.angle_alpha   90.00
_cell.angle_beta   90.00
_cell.angle_gamma   90.00
#
_symmetry.space_group_name_H-M   'P 1'
#
loop_
_entity.id
_entity.type
_entity.pdbx_description
1 polymer ?
#
loop_
_entity_poly.entity_id
_entity_poly.type
_entity_poly.pdbx_seq_one_letter_code
_entity_poly.pdbx_strand_id
1 'polypeptide(L)'
;MKKKVLWLTVAIASLGILAINPSEADAAGTQEMYRMYNRNTGEHFYTANPAEKDMLVQNYWVYEGVGWVAPTSGAPVYRVYNANSGDHHYTMNSHEKDSLVNSGWRYEGIGWYSDTNKAIPLYRAYNSNAKTGSHNYTTNKAEQNNLLSVGWHDEGLAWYAVGLGYSVEQPVVPVPDRTIVYIAPNSGSKYHLNRNCRGLNNANGIQELTRGEAIAQGKDLCGWED
;
A
#
# COMPACT_ATOMS: atom_id res chain seq x y z
N MET A 1 48.57 -63.16 57.03
CA MET A 1 47.13 -62.87 56.83
C MET A 1 47.00 -61.44 56.33
N LYS A 2 46.56 -61.25 55.07
CA LYS A 2 46.60 -59.97 54.33
C LYS A 2 45.45 -59.05 54.78
N LYS A 3 45.76 -57.89 55.39
CA LYS A 3 44.77 -56.85 55.68
C LYS A 3 44.63 -55.96 54.44
N LYS A 4 43.47 -56.01 53.78
CA LYS A 4 43.13 -55.21 52.60
C LYS A 4 42.74 -53.80 53.04
N VAL A 5 43.44 -52.79 52.54
CA VAL A 5 43.09 -51.38 52.69
C VAL A 5 42.10 -51.03 51.57
N LEU A 6 40.89 -50.65 51.96
CA LEU A 6 39.82 -50.28 51.03
C LEU A 6 39.88 -48.76 50.81
N TRP A 7 40.24 -48.35 49.59
CA TRP A 7 40.20 -46.95 49.17
C TRP A 7 38.78 -46.59 48.74
N LEU A 8 38.16 -45.64 49.44
CA LEU A 8 36.85 -45.10 49.09
C LEU A 8 37.04 -43.99 48.05
N THR A 9 36.73 -44.25 46.78
CA THR A 9 36.68 -43.21 45.74
C THR A 9 35.37 -42.45 45.85
N VAL A 10 35.44 -41.16 46.19
CA VAL A 10 34.31 -40.22 46.10
C VAL A 10 34.14 -39.88 44.62
N ALA A 11 33.07 -40.38 44.00
CA ALA A 11 32.64 -39.95 42.68
C ALA A 11 31.94 -38.59 42.81
N ILE A 12 32.57 -37.52 42.33
CA ILE A 12 31.93 -36.22 42.19
C ILE A 12 30.97 -36.33 40.99
N ALA A 13 29.66 -36.34 41.27
CA ALA A 13 28.65 -36.20 40.25
C ALA A 13 28.64 -34.75 39.77
N SER A 14 29.30 -34.48 38.65
CA SER A 14 29.21 -33.21 37.95
C SER A 14 27.76 -32.99 37.49
N LEU A 15 27.02 -32.09 38.13
CA LEU A 15 25.80 -31.56 37.55
C LEU A 15 26.19 -30.83 36.27
N GLY A 16 25.94 -31.45 35.12
CA GLY A 16 25.97 -30.78 33.84
C GLY A 16 24.92 -29.68 33.85
N ILE A 17 25.36 -28.42 33.87
CA ILE A 17 24.51 -27.29 33.56
C ILE A 17 24.11 -27.47 32.09
N LEU A 18 22.84 -27.82 31.85
CA LEU A 18 22.26 -27.65 30.52
C LEU A 18 22.31 -26.15 30.22
N ALA A 19 23.24 -25.76 29.36
CA ALA A 19 23.16 -24.49 28.67
C ALA A 19 21.85 -24.53 27.87
N ILE A 20 20.82 -23.89 28.40
CA ILE A 20 19.63 -23.55 27.62
C ILE A 20 20.16 -22.50 26.64
N ASN A 21 20.55 -22.95 25.45
CA ASN A 21 20.74 -22.02 24.35
C ASN A 21 19.40 -21.29 24.23
N PRO A 22 19.34 -19.96 24.39
CA PRO A 22 18.14 -19.26 23.98
C PRO A 22 17.89 -19.70 22.55
N SER A 23 16.72 -20.29 22.28
CA SER A 23 16.27 -20.47 20.92
C SER A 23 16.52 -19.13 20.24
N GLU A 24 17.31 -19.15 19.17
CA GLU A 24 17.24 -18.11 18.16
C GLU A 24 15.78 -18.12 17.73
N ALA A 25 14.96 -17.33 18.42
CA ALA A 25 13.73 -16.83 17.88
C ALA A 25 14.19 -16.19 16.57
N ASP A 26 13.78 -16.80 15.46
CA ASP A 26 14.05 -16.34 14.11
C ASP A 26 14.16 -14.81 14.15
N ALA A 27 15.29 -14.28 13.70
CA ALA A 27 15.36 -12.86 13.39
C ALA A 27 14.33 -12.65 12.29
N ALA A 28 13.09 -12.37 12.69
CA ALA A 28 11.95 -12.32 11.80
C ALA A 28 12.29 -11.26 10.77
N GLY A 29 12.38 -11.68 9.50
CA GLY A 29 12.55 -10.75 8.40
C GLY A 29 11.42 -9.72 8.47
N THR A 30 11.69 -8.53 7.95
CA THR A 30 10.69 -7.48 7.86
C THR A 30 10.53 -7.04 6.42
N GLN A 31 9.34 -6.54 6.10
CA GLN A 31 8.99 -6.02 4.79
C GLN A 31 8.19 -4.73 4.96
N GLU A 32 8.49 -3.76 4.10
CA GLU A 32 7.74 -2.52 4.04
C GLU A 32 6.41 -2.74 3.33
N MET A 33 5.33 -2.17 3.89
CA MET A 33 4.02 -2.18 3.28
C MET A 33 3.76 -0.83 2.61
N TYR A 34 3.87 -0.80 1.28
CA TYR A 34 3.61 0.38 0.48
C TYR A 34 2.13 0.72 0.51
N ARG A 35 1.84 2.00 0.78
CA ARG A 35 0.49 2.56 0.79
C ARG A 35 0.28 3.37 -0.48
N MET A 36 -0.68 2.94 -1.28
CA MET A 36 -1.05 3.56 -2.55
C MET A 36 -2.42 4.22 -2.42
N TYR A 37 -2.60 5.40 -3.01
CA TYR A 37 -3.86 6.14 -3.01
C TYR A 37 -4.34 6.45 -4.42
N ASN A 38 -5.60 6.14 -4.71
CA ASN A 38 -6.25 6.48 -5.97
C ASN A 38 -7.08 7.76 -5.81
N ARG A 39 -6.62 8.87 -6.39
CA ARG A 39 -7.32 10.16 -6.32
C ARG A 39 -8.72 10.15 -6.97
N ASN A 40 -8.97 9.25 -7.91
CA ASN A 40 -10.24 9.21 -8.64
C ASN A 40 -11.34 8.49 -7.83
N THR A 41 -10.96 7.48 -7.05
CA THR A 41 -11.91 6.63 -6.31
C THR A 41 -11.87 6.85 -4.80
N GLY A 42 -10.80 7.46 -4.27
CA GLY A 42 -10.54 7.55 -2.83
C GLY A 42 -9.98 6.25 -2.22
N GLU A 43 -9.73 5.24 -3.04
CA GLU A 43 -9.27 3.92 -2.59
C GLU A 43 -7.81 3.95 -2.11
N HIS A 44 -7.54 3.16 -1.08
CA HIS A 44 -6.19 2.82 -0.68
C HIS A 44 -5.87 1.36 -1.01
N PHE A 45 -4.66 1.12 -1.50
CA PHE A 45 -4.15 -0.21 -1.78
C PHE A 45 -2.83 -0.44 -1.04
N TYR A 46 -2.64 -1.66 -0.53
CA TYR A 46 -1.50 -2.01 0.30
C TYR A 46 -0.76 -3.23 -0.24
N THR A 47 0.56 -3.12 -0.39
CA THR A 47 1.39 -4.20 -0.91
C THR A 47 2.82 -4.14 -0.43
N ALA A 48 3.45 -5.30 -0.26
CA ALA A 48 4.89 -5.42 -0.09
C ALA A 48 5.63 -5.64 -1.41
N ASN A 49 4.90 -5.82 -2.51
CA ASN A 49 5.50 -6.09 -3.81
C ASN A 49 5.87 -4.76 -4.49
N PRO A 50 7.17 -4.46 -4.67
CA PRO A 50 7.60 -3.23 -5.31
C PRO A 50 7.13 -3.13 -6.77
N ALA A 51 7.01 -4.25 -7.49
CA ALA A 51 6.52 -4.25 -8.87
C ALA A 51 5.02 -3.89 -8.96
N GLU A 52 4.21 -4.33 -7.99
CA GLU A 52 2.79 -3.98 -7.91
C GLU A 52 2.62 -2.49 -7.57
N LYS A 53 3.43 -1.98 -6.63
CA LYS A 53 3.53 -0.54 -6.32
C LYS A 53 3.92 0.27 -7.57
N ASP A 54 4.97 -0.12 -8.29
CA ASP A 54 5.45 0.60 -9.48
C ASP A 54 4.41 0.56 -10.62
N MET A 55 3.71 -0.57 -10.81
CA MET A 55 2.60 -0.67 -11.76
C MET A 55 1.44 0.27 -11.39
N LEU A 56 1.11 0.40 -10.10
CA LEU A 56 0.06 1.32 -9.65
C LEU A 56 0.46 2.79 -9.88
N VAL A 57 1.73 3.13 -9.64
CA VAL A 57 2.28 4.46 -9.99
C VAL A 57 2.15 4.74 -11.49
N GLN A 58 2.49 3.77 -12.34
CA GLN A 58 2.32 3.89 -13.80
C GLN A 58 0.84 4.08 -14.19
N ASN A 59 -0.06 3.48 -13.42
CA ASN A 59 -1.52 3.66 -13.54
C ASN A 59 -2.06 4.88 -12.76
N TYR A 60 -1.19 5.85 -12.44
CA TYR A 60 -1.53 7.15 -11.87
C TYR A 60 -2.08 7.11 -10.44
N TRP A 61 -1.82 6.04 -9.69
CA TRP A 61 -1.98 6.04 -8.25
C TRP A 61 -0.84 6.82 -7.59
N VAL A 62 -1.14 7.44 -6.45
CA VAL A 62 -0.16 8.14 -5.63
C VAL A 62 0.49 7.15 -4.68
N TYR A 63 1.82 7.06 -4.70
CA TYR A 63 2.55 6.33 -3.66
C TYR A 63 2.69 7.22 -2.43
N GLU A 64 1.96 6.98 -1.35
CA GLU A 64 1.97 7.83 -0.15
C GLU A 64 3.15 7.56 0.80
N GLY A 65 3.91 6.49 0.53
CA GLY A 65 5.01 6.02 1.37
C GLY A 65 4.73 4.63 1.94
N VAL A 66 5.44 4.32 3.02
CA VAL A 66 5.26 3.06 3.75
C VAL A 66 4.19 3.28 4.82
N GLY A 67 3.11 2.50 4.80
CA GLY A 67 2.05 2.58 5.81
C GLY A 67 2.44 1.95 7.14
N TRP A 68 3.20 0.85 7.09
CA TRP A 68 3.79 0.16 8.24
C TRP A 68 4.87 -0.83 7.78
N VAL A 69 5.63 -1.37 8.74
CA VAL A 69 6.56 -2.48 8.52
C VAL A 69 5.95 -3.76 9.08
N ALA A 70 5.77 -4.77 8.23
CA ALA A 70 5.23 -6.08 8.60
C ALA A 70 6.37 -7.11 8.79
N PRO A 71 6.20 -8.11 9.66
CA PRO A 71 7.09 -9.26 9.70
C PRO A 71 6.88 -10.17 8.47
N THR A 72 7.90 -10.93 8.09
CA THR A 72 7.85 -11.91 7.00
C THR A 72 7.32 -13.28 7.45
N SER A 73 7.04 -13.44 8.75
CA SER A 73 6.40 -14.61 9.35
C SER A 73 5.46 -14.19 10.49
N GLY A 74 4.52 -15.05 10.88
CA GLY A 74 3.56 -14.75 11.95
C GLY A 74 2.15 -15.23 11.59
N ALA A 75 1.14 -14.52 12.10
CA ALA A 75 -0.26 -14.84 11.78
C ALA A 75 -0.64 -14.24 10.41
N PRO A 76 -1.26 -15.01 9.49
CA PRO A 76 -1.47 -14.58 8.12
C PRO A 76 -2.50 -13.45 7.99
N VAL A 77 -2.23 -12.50 7.10
CA VAL A 77 -3.22 -11.54 6.59
C VAL A 77 -3.56 -11.95 5.15
N TYR A 78 -4.79 -12.41 4.96
CA TYR A 78 -5.31 -12.87 3.67
C TYR A 78 -5.68 -11.69 2.78
N ARG A 79 -5.35 -11.79 1.49
CA ARG A 79 -5.77 -10.85 0.45
C ARG A 79 -6.84 -11.50 -0.42
N VAL A 80 -7.98 -10.84 -0.58
CA VAL A 80 -9.05 -11.26 -1.50
C VAL A 80 -9.45 -10.10 -2.41
N TYR A 81 -9.79 -10.40 -3.65
CA TYR A 81 -10.09 -9.41 -4.69
C TYR A 81 -11.51 -9.58 -5.24
N ASN A 82 -12.24 -8.48 -5.38
CA ASN A 82 -13.54 -8.43 -6.03
C ASN A 82 -13.41 -7.94 -7.48
N ALA A 83 -13.60 -8.82 -8.45
CA ALA A 83 -13.53 -8.44 -9.87
C ALA A 83 -14.64 -7.48 -10.32
N ASN A 84 -15.75 -7.38 -9.58
CA ASN A 84 -16.89 -6.52 -9.95
C ASN A 84 -16.67 -5.07 -9.51
N SER A 85 -16.11 -4.84 -8.31
CA SER A 85 -15.84 -3.49 -7.80
C SER A 85 -14.40 -3.02 -8.01
N GLY A 86 -13.45 -3.95 -8.21
CA GLY A 86 -12.02 -3.67 -8.19
C GLY A 86 -11.39 -3.71 -6.79
N ASP A 87 -12.20 -3.94 -5.74
CA ASP A 87 -11.74 -3.87 -4.36
C ASP A 87 -10.79 -5.00 -3.98
N HIS A 88 -9.80 -4.64 -3.16
CA HIS A 88 -9.04 -5.59 -2.37
C HIS A 88 -9.47 -5.51 -0.91
N HIS A 89 -9.64 -6.67 -0.28
CA HIS A 89 -9.92 -6.78 1.16
C HIS A 89 -8.79 -7.54 1.85
N TYR A 90 -8.42 -7.07 3.03
CA TYR A 90 -7.35 -7.63 3.85
C TYR A 90 -7.88 -8.04 5.22
N THR A 91 -7.65 -9.29 5.61
CA THR A 91 -8.18 -9.79 6.88
C THR A 91 -7.33 -10.91 7.47
N MET A 92 -7.22 -10.94 8.80
CA MET A 92 -6.72 -12.09 9.54
C MET A 92 -7.78 -13.17 9.77
N ASN A 93 -9.06 -12.84 9.55
CA ASN A 93 -10.17 -13.75 9.80
C ASN A 93 -10.37 -14.69 8.61
N SER A 94 -10.03 -15.96 8.81
CA SER A 94 -10.20 -16.99 7.77
C SER A 94 -11.66 -17.18 7.36
N HIS A 95 -12.62 -17.04 8.30
CA HIS A 95 -14.05 -17.15 7.99
C HIS A 95 -14.56 -15.98 7.14
N GLU A 96 -14.07 -14.75 7.38
CA GLU A 96 -14.40 -13.59 6.55
C GLU A 96 -13.88 -13.81 5.12
N LYS A 97 -12.61 -14.24 5.00
CA LYS A 97 -12.01 -14.61 3.71
C LYS A 97 -12.81 -15.70 3.00
N ASP A 98 -13.16 -16.79 3.69
CA ASP A 98 -13.94 -17.89 3.09
C ASP A 98 -15.35 -17.43 2.66
N SER A 99 -16.00 -16.56 3.45
CA SER A 99 -17.30 -16.00 3.10
C SER A 99 -17.25 -15.13 1.85
N LEU A 100 -16.21 -14.30 1.70
CA LEU A 100 -16.01 -13.47 0.50
C LEU A 100 -15.72 -14.35 -0.73
N VAL A 101 -14.89 -15.38 -0.57
CA VAL A 101 -14.61 -16.35 -1.65
C VAL A 101 -15.88 -17.08 -2.07
N ASN A 102 -16.69 -17.54 -1.13
CA ASN A 102 -18.00 -18.15 -1.41
C ASN A 102 -18.97 -17.18 -2.10
N SER A 103 -18.78 -15.88 -1.91
CA SER A 103 -19.52 -14.82 -2.58
C SER A 103 -18.94 -14.43 -3.95
N GLY A 104 -17.96 -15.18 -4.46
CA GLY A 104 -17.38 -15.01 -5.79
C GLY A 104 -16.12 -14.13 -5.84
N TRP A 105 -15.58 -13.72 -4.70
CA TRP A 105 -14.29 -13.01 -4.65
C TRP A 105 -13.14 -13.99 -4.91
N ARG A 106 -12.06 -13.50 -5.51
CA ARG A 106 -10.86 -14.29 -5.77
C ARG A 106 -9.94 -14.26 -4.56
N TYR A 107 -9.59 -15.41 -4.02
CA TYR A 107 -8.50 -15.50 -3.04
C TYR A 107 -7.14 -15.34 -3.73
N GLU A 108 -6.34 -14.40 -3.26
CA GLU A 108 -5.02 -14.09 -3.84
C GLU A 108 -3.85 -14.57 -2.99
N GLY A 109 -4.13 -15.24 -1.87
CA GLY A 109 -3.12 -15.76 -0.96
C GLY A 109 -2.92 -14.92 0.29
N ILE A 110 -1.80 -15.16 0.96
CA ILE A 110 -1.33 -14.37 2.11
C ILE A 110 -0.61 -13.15 1.55
N GLY A 111 -1.09 -11.96 1.87
CA GLY A 111 -0.44 -10.71 1.47
C GLY A 111 0.80 -10.41 2.32
N TRP A 112 0.69 -10.61 3.63
CA TRP A 112 1.76 -10.42 4.62
C TRP A 112 1.34 -11.09 5.95
N TYR A 113 2.14 -10.91 7.00
CA TYR A 113 1.89 -11.45 8.33
C TYR A 113 1.70 -10.35 9.38
N SER A 114 0.96 -10.67 10.43
CA SER A 114 0.80 -9.87 11.64
C SER A 114 1.88 -10.24 12.65
N ASP A 115 2.39 -9.22 13.35
CA ASP A 115 3.25 -9.40 14.51
C ASP A 115 2.52 -10.15 15.63
N THR A 116 3.14 -11.22 16.11
CA THR A 116 2.64 -12.04 17.23
C THR A 116 2.89 -11.38 18.57
N ASN A 117 3.88 -10.48 18.66
CA ASN A 117 4.17 -9.68 19.87
C ASN A 117 3.23 -8.47 20.01
N LYS A 118 2.42 -8.18 18.99
CA LYS A 118 1.40 -7.13 18.98
C LYS A 118 1.97 -5.72 19.22
N ALA A 119 3.15 -5.41 18.66
CA ALA A 119 3.87 -4.18 18.95
C ALA A 119 3.11 -2.92 18.53
N ILE A 120 2.58 -2.86 17.31
CA ILE A 120 1.91 -1.67 16.77
C ILE A 120 0.55 -2.06 16.17
N PRO A 121 -0.59 -1.60 16.73
CA PRO A 121 -1.90 -1.92 16.21
C PRO A 121 -2.21 -1.19 14.89
N LEU A 122 -2.92 -1.87 13.99
CA LEU A 122 -3.59 -1.24 12.85
C LEU A 122 -5.10 -1.18 13.07
N TYR A 123 -5.68 -0.03 12.80
CA TYR A 123 -7.12 0.20 12.83
C TYR A 123 -7.74 -0.07 11.47
N ARG A 124 -8.94 -0.67 11.46
CA ARG A 124 -9.77 -0.88 10.27
C ARG A 124 -10.98 0.04 10.34
N ALA A 125 -11.19 0.85 9.30
CA ALA A 125 -12.41 1.62 9.12
C ALA A 125 -13.15 1.15 7.86
N TYR A 126 -14.47 1.09 7.93
CA TYR A 126 -15.34 0.69 6.81
C TYR A 126 -16.30 1.80 6.39
N ASN A 127 -16.41 2.02 5.08
CA ASN A 127 -17.37 2.93 4.47
C ASN A 127 -18.43 2.15 3.70
N SER A 128 -19.62 2.04 4.29
CA SER A 128 -20.79 1.37 3.67
C SER A 128 -21.34 2.07 2.44
N ASN A 129 -21.00 3.35 2.23
CA ASN A 129 -21.44 4.14 1.07
C ASN A 129 -20.45 4.12 -0.09
N ALA A 130 -19.29 3.48 0.07
CA ALA A 130 -18.26 3.42 -0.95
C ALA A 130 -18.64 2.41 -2.05
N LYS A 131 -18.48 2.81 -3.31
CA LYS A 131 -18.61 1.89 -4.47
C LYS A 131 -17.38 0.98 -4.62
N THR A 132 -16.22 1.50 -4.23
CA THR A 132 -14.91 0.84 -4.19
C THR A 132 -14.05 1.57 -3.13
N GLY A 133 -12.98 0.95 -2.62
CA GLY A 133 -12.16 1.49 -1.55
C GLY A 133 -12.90 1.56 -0.23
N SER A 134 -13.74 0.56 0.04
CA SER A 134 -14.63 0.55 1.21
C SER A 134 -13.91 0.39 2.54
N HIS A 135 -12.63 0.03 2.57
CA HIS A 135 -11.87 -0.16 3.80
C HIS A 135 -10.61 0.70 3.81
N ASN A 136 -10.25 1.21 4.99
CA ASN A 136 -8.97 1.85 5.25
C ASN A 136 -8.25 1.14 6.41
N TYR A 137 -6.93 1.01 6.28
CA TYR A 137 -6.07 0.39 7.27
C TYR A 137 -4.94 1.33 7.64
N THR A 138 -4.80 1.62 8.93
CA THR A 138 -3.84 2.63 9.37
C THR A 138 -3.28 2.35 10.77
N THR A 139 -2.00 2.67 10.96
CA THR A 139 -1.37 2.76 12.30
C THR A 139 -1.67 4.11 12.97
N ASN A 140 -2.18 5.09 12.21
CA ASN A 140 -2.44 6.45 12.69
C ASN A 140 -3.84 6.58 13.29
N LYS A 141 -3.93 6.70 14.62
CA LYS A 141 -5.21 6.87 15.32
C LYS A 141 -5.93 8.18 14.97
N ALA A 142 -5.20 9.24 14.62
CA ALA A 142 -5.82 10.49 14.20
C ALA A 142 -6.52 10.35 12.84
N GLU A 143 -5.92 9.61 11.90
CA GLU A 143 -6.55 9.26 10.62
C GLU A 143 -7.83 8.45 10.85
N GLN A 144 -7.77 7.39 11.67
CA GLN A 144 -8.95 6.62 12.04
C GLN A 144 -10.06 7.54 12.58
N ASN A 145 -9.75 8.38 13.57
CA ASN A 145 -10.73 9.28 14.17
C ASN A 145 -11.33 10.26 13.15
N ASN A 146 -10.54 10.75 12.20
CA ASN A 146 -11.03 11.61 11.13
C ASN A 146 -12.02 10.87 10.22
N LEU A 147 -11.73 9.63 9.82
CA LEU A 147 -12.66 8.81 9.02
C LEU A 147 -13.97 8.56 9.77
N LEU A 148 -13.89 8.22 11.05
CA LEU A 148 -15.06 8.03 11.91
C LEU A 148 -15.89 9.32 12.03
N SER A 149 -15.24 10.47 12.13
CA SER A 149 -15.93 11.77 12.22
C SER A 149 -16.75 12.11 10.96
N VAL A 150 -16.38 11.56 9.81
CA VAL A 150 -17.09 11.75 8.52
C VAL A 150 -17.98 10.55 8.17
N GLY A 151 -18.30 9.70 9.14
CA GLY A 151 -19.34 8.67 9.03
C GLY A 151 -18.85 7.28 8.65
N TRP A 152 -17.54 7.01 8.67
CA TRP A 152 -17.03 5.64 8.55
C TRP A 152 -17.30 4.86 9.85
N HIS A 153 -17.41 3.54 9.73
CA HIS A 153 -17.61 2.63 10.85
C HIS A 153 -16.26 2.13 11.38
N ASP A 154 -16.12 2.10 12.71
CA ASP A 154 -14.96 1.49 13.37
C ASP A 154 -15.15 -0.02 13.40
N GLU A 155 -14.25 -0.75 12.73
CA GLU A 155 -14.24 -2.20 12.76
C GLU A 155 -13.15 -2.77 13.69
N GLY A 156 -12.51 -1.89 14.47
CA GLY A 156 -11.54 -2.27 15.48
C GLY A 156 -10.15 -2.54 14.91
N LEU A 157 -9.44 -3.48 15.54
CA LEU A 157 -8.06 -3.80 15.17
C LEU A 157 -8.01 -4.83 14.05
N ALA A 158 -7.26 -4.51 13.00
CA ALA A 158 -7.08 -5.38 11.83
C ALA A 158 -5.99 -6.43 12.09
N TRP A 159 -4.80 -5.97 12.47
CA TRP A 159 -3.60 -6.76 12.77
C TRP A 159 -2.54 -5.88 13.46
N TYR A 160 -1.32 -6.40 13.62
CA TYR A 160 -0.20 -5.70 14.24
C TYR A 160 1.05 -5.65 13.34
N ALA A 161 1.74 -4.52 13.36
CA ALA A 161 3.02 -4.28 12.69
C ALA A 161 4.20 -4.38 13.67
N VAL A 162 5.40 -4.55 13.13
CA VAL A 162 6.68 -4.52 13.88
C VAL A 162 7.36 -3.15 13.84
N GLY A 163 6.95 -2.27 12.91
CA GLY A 163 7.48 -0.92 12.78
C GLY A 163 6.46 0.06 12.21
N LEU A 164 6.58 1.34 12.60
CA LEU A 164 5.80 2.41 12.01
C LEU A 164 6.21 2.63 10.55
N GLY A 165 5.26 3.07 9.75
CA GLY A 165 5.52 3.55 8.41
C GLY A 165 6.13 4.94 8.41
N TYR A 166 6.45 5.42 7.22
CA TYR A 166 6.87 6.78 6.98
C TYR A 166 6.22 7.29 5.70
N SER A 167 5.73 8.52 5.75
CA SER A 167 5.28 9.21 4.55
C SER A 167 6.50 9.65 3.76
N VAL A 168 6.46 9.44 2.45
CA VAL A 168 7.41 10.12 1.58
C VAL A 168 6.82 11.48 1.25
N GLU A 169 7.53 12.54 1.62
CA GLU A 169 7.23 13.86 1.08
C GLU A 169 7.36 13.73 -0.43
N GLN A 170 6.24 13.83 -1.14
CA GLN A 170 6.24 13.65 -2.57
C GLN A 170 7.24 14.67 -3.14
N PRO A 171 8.27 14.28 -3.91
CA PRO A 171 8.73 15.20 -4.93
C PRO A 171 7.46 15.58 -5.71
N VAL A 172 7.28 16.85 -6.06
CA VAL A 172 6.16 17.29 -6.90
C VAL A 172 6.32 16.61 -8.27
N VAL A 173 6.01 15.32 -8.37
CA VAL A 173 5.85 14.61 -9.62
C VAL A 173 4.60 15.28 -10.21
N PRO A 174 4.74 16.04 -11.30
CA PRO A 174 3.59 16.71 -11.87
C PRO A 174 2.60 15.60 -12.21
N VAL A 175 1.42 15.64 -11.58
CA VAL A 175 0.26 14.94 -12.10
C VAL A 175 0.22 15.33 -13.57
N PRO A 176 0.39 14.41 -14.52
CA PRO A 176 0.48 14.79 -15.92
C PRO A 176 -0.81 15.53 -16.23
N ASP A 177 -0.64 16.77 -16.68
CA ASP A 177 -1.74 17.65 -17.01
C ASP A 177 -2.53 17.01 -18.16
N ARG A 178 -3.55 16.23 -17.81
CA ARG A 178 -4.45 15.53 -18.76
C ARG A 178 -5.41 16.50 -19.45
N THR A 179 -5.27 17.80 -19.25
CA THR A 179 -5.99 18.79 -20.03
C THR A 179 -5.64 18.58 -21.49
N ILE A 180 -6.61 18.12 -22.27
CA ILE A 180 -6.47 18.03 -23.73
C ILE A 180 -6.49 19.45 -24.28
N VAL A 181 -5.50 19.76 -25.09
CA VAL A 181 -5.36 21.02 -25.80
C VAL A 181 -5.21 20.76 -27.29
N TYR A 182 -5.50 21.79 -28.06
CA TYR A 182 -5.46 21.78 -29.51
C TYR A 182 -4.29 22.61 -29.99
N ILE A 183 -3.54 22.12 -30.97
CA ILE A 183 -2.49 22.88 -31.64
C ILE A 183 -2.73 22.86 -33.14
N ALA A 184 -2.20 23.86 -33.83
CA ALA A 184 -1.83 23.69 -35.22
C ALA A 184 -0.43 23.03 -35.26
N PRO A 185 -0.28 21.79 -35.77
CA PRO A 185 0.98 21.06 -35.66
C PRO A 185 2.06 21.60 -36.61
N ASN A 186 1.64 22.02 -37.81
CA ASN A 186 2.53 22.49 -38.87
C ASN A 186 2.69 24.02 -38.91
N SER A 187 2.11 24.74 -37.95
CA SER A 187 2.12 26.22 -37.91
C SER A 187 1.74 26.72 -36.51
N GLY A 188 2.21 27.89 -36.11
CA GLY A 188 1.79 28.54 -34.84
C GLY A 188 2.53 28.05 -33.59
N SER A 189 2.76 28.98 -32.67
CA SER A 189 3.49 28.80 -31.40
C SER A 189 2.57 28.64 -30.19
N LYS A 190 1.26 28.47 -30.40
CA LYS A 190 0.26 28.45 -29.33
C LYS A 190 -0.49 27.12 -29.27
N TYR A 191 -0.93 26.75 -28.07
CA TYR A 191 -1.95 25.75 -27.81
C TYR A 191 -3.25 26.40 -27.37
N HIS A 192 -4.34 25.68 -27.54
CA HIS A 192 -5.69 26.16 -27.35
C HIS A 192 -6.47 25.21 -26.46
N LEU A 193 -7.29 25.74 -25.55
CA LEU A 193 -8.17 24.94 -24.69
C LEU A 193 -9.44 24.55 -25.44
N ASN A 194 -9.84 25.33 -26.44
CA ASN A 194 -11.01 25.10 -27.28
C ASN A 194 -10.62 24.81 -28.73
N ARG A 195 -11.12 23.70 -29.29
CA ARG A 195 -10.90 23.33 -30.71
C ARG A 195 -11.37 24.40 -31.69
N ASN A 196 -12.35 25.20 -31.28
CA ASN A 196 -12.96 26.26 -32.08
C ASN A 196 -12.41 27.65 -31.71
N CYS A 197 -11.28 27.73 -30.98
CA CYS A 197 -10.64 29.00 -30.67
C CYS A 197 -10.39 29.78 -31.96
N ARG A 198 -10.70 31.08 -31.94
CA ARG A 198 -10.45 32.02 -33.05
C ARG A 198 -9.01 31.96 -33.57
N GLY A 199 -8.06 31.67 -32.68
CA GLY A 199 -6.64 31.51 -33.04
C GLY A 199 -6.35 30.33 -33.98
N LEU A 200 -7.27 29.38 -34.13
CA LEU A 200 -7.16 28.22 -35.02
C LEU A 200 -7.85 28.41 -36.39
N ASN A 201 -8.52 29.54 -36.65
CA ASN A 201 -9.34 29.73 -37.86
C ASN A 201 -8.56 29.59 -39.19
N ASN A 202 -7.25 29.84 -39.17
CA ASN A 202 -6.37 29.73 -40.35
C ASN A 202 -5.45 28.50 -40.29
N ALA A 203 -5.68 27.57 -39.36
CA ALA A 203 -4.83 26.40 -39.20
C ALA A 203 -5.06 25.40 -40.35
N ASN A 204 -3.97 24.96 -41.00
CA ASN A 204 -4.01 23.92 -42.02
C ASN A 204 -4.06 22.49 -41.43
N GLY A 205 -4.70 22.34 -40.26
CA GLY A 205 -4.79 21.11 -39.49
C GLY A 205 -4.78 21.37 -37.98
N ILE A 206 -5.54 20.57 -37.22
CA ILE A 206 -5.63 20.64 -35.77
C ILE A 206 -5.25 19.27 -35.20
N GLN A 207 -4.33 19.25 -34.23
CA GLN A 207 -3.93 18.06 -33.48
C GLN A 207 -4.32 18.21 -32.01
N GLU A 208 -4.79 17.12 -31.42
CA GLU A 208 -5.05 16.98 -29.99
C GLU A 208 -3.85 16.35 -29.28
N LEU A 209 -3.49 16.90 -28.12
CA LEU A 209 -2.47 16.35 -27.23
C LEU A 209 -2.70 16.87 -25.80
N THR A 210 -1.97 16.33 -24.84
CA THR A 210 -2.00 16.86 -23.47
C THR A 210 -1.35 18.24 -23.39
N ARG A 211 -1.78 19.06 -22.44
CA ARG A 211 -1.17 20.37 -22.15
C ARG A 211 0.31 20.23 -21.81
N GLY A 212 0.69 19.16 -21.12
CA GLY A 212 2.09 18.83 -20.85
C GLY A 212 2.91 18.62 -22.13
N GLU A 213 2.40 17.83 -23.08
CA GLU A 213 3.05 17.64 -24.39
C GLU A 213 3.13 18.95 -25.19
N ALA A 214 2.13 19.83 -25.09
CA ALA A 214 2.12 21.10 -25.82
C ALA A 214 3.18 22.05 -25.28
N ILE A 215 3.30 22.14 -23.96
CA ILE A 215 4.36 22.91 -23.29
C ILE A 215 5.74 22.30 -23.61
N ALA A 216 5.86 20.97 -23.63
CA ALA A 216 7.11 20.29 -24.01
C ALA A 216 7.52 20.56 -25.47
N GLN A 217 6.54 20.79 -26.36
CA GLN A 217 6.75 21.28 -27.72
C GLN A 217 7.02 22.79 -27.81
N GLY A 218 7.15 23.48 -26.67
CA GLY A 218 7.42 24.92 -26.61
C GLY A 218 6.22 25.80 -26.99
N LYS A 219 4.99 25.27 -26.87
CA LYS A 219 3.77 26.03 -27.16
C LYS A 219 3.25 26.72 -25.91
N ASP A 220 2.80 27.97 -26.06
CA ASP A 220 2.13 28.70 -24.97
C ASP A 220 0.62 28.77 -25.14
N LEU A 221 -0.11 29.10 -24.07
CA LEU A 221 -1.55 29.35 -24.15
C LEU A 221 -1.87 30.49 -25.12
N CYS A 222 -2.88 30.30 -25.98
CA CYS A 222 -3.38 31.38 -26.82
C CYS A 222 -4.00 32.50 -25.96
N GLY A 223 -3.83 33.75 -26.38
CA GLY A 223 -4.47 34.90 -25.72
C GLY A 223 -5.95 35.11 -26.07
N TRP A 224 -6.52 34.25 -26.92
CA TRP A 224 -7.90 34.33 -27.43
C TRP A 224 -8.74 33.13 -26.97
N GLU A 225 -8.37 32.50 -25.86
CA GLU A 225 -9.20 31.49 -25.25
C GLU A 225 -10.37 32.19 -24.56
N ASP A 226 -11.57 32.01 -25.09
CA ASP A 226 -12.84 32.39 -24.48
C ASP A 226 -13.38 31.25 -23.61
#